data_AF-A0AAE1X1Y6-F1
#
_entry.id   AF-A0AAE1X1Y6-F1
#
_cell.length_a   1.000
_cell.length_b   1.000
_cell.length_c   1.000
_cell.angle_alpha   90.00
_cell.angle_beta   90.00
_cell.angle_gamma   90.00
#
_symmetry.space_group_name_H-M   'P 1'
#
loop_
_entity.id
_entity.type
_entity.pdbx_description
1 polymer ?
#
loop_
_entity_poly.entity_id
_entity_poly.type
_entity_poly.pdbx_seq_one_letter_code
_entity_poly.pdbx_strand_id
1 'polypeptide(L)'
;MFVPEVRGFVPTVSIVGDDFCFPYLVDLAVKKKVGFSAKHIQVLDDNGSLLVQVDGGFWQFNKTRTMHHSLGFPIITLRTKGIWLQQQWTVHRGEGLDGSDLLYTVRKSHSFQLKTRLEVFLATNLTGEICDFRVVGSYISQSFKVYKGQTLMAEVKERFRLGGRLGNEKFEARIYPGVDYAFIVSTSHTK
;
A
#
# COMPACT_ATOMS: atom_id res chain seq x y z
N MET A 1 15.88 6.53 -21.37
CA MET A 1 16.56 6.57 -20.07
C MET A 1 16.63 8.03 -19.63
N PHE A 2 15.73 8.45 -18.75
CA PHE A 2 15.88 9.70 -17.99
C PHE A 2 16.09 9.28 -16.54
N VAL A 3 17.35 9.14 -16.14
CA VAL A 3 17.71 9.13 -14.73
C VAL A 3 17.99 10.60 -14.42
N PRO A 4 17.06 11.33 -13.76
CA PRO A 4 17.34 12.71 -13.40
C PRO A 4 18.59 12.73 -12.51
N GLU A 5 19.54 13.59 -12.84
CA GLU A 5 20.71 13.83 -11.99
C GLU A 5 20.21 14.40 -10.66
N VAL A 6 20.21 13.58 -9.60
CA VAL A 6 19.73 13.99 -8.28
C VAL A 6 20.79 14.85 -7.63
N ARG A 7 20.67 16.17 -7.78
CA ARG A 7 21.56 17.16 -7.14
C ARG A 7 21.06 17.45 -5.72
N GLY A 8 21.32 16.53 -4.79
CA GLY A 8 21.07 16.73 -3.35
C GLY A 8 20.55 15.49 -2.62
N PHE A 9 20.68 15.48 -1.29
CA PHE A 9 20.10 14.44 -0.44
C PHE A 9 18.58 14.61 -0.39
N VAL A 10 17.83 13.60 -0.85
CA VAL A 10 16.36 13.57 -0.72
C VAL A 10 16.03 12.90 0.61
N PRO A 11 15.40 13.60 1.57
CA PRO A 11 14.98 12.99 2.82
C PRO A 11 14.01 11.84 2.56
N THR A 12 14.32 10.65 3.04
CA THR A 12 13.48 9.47 2.84
C THR A 12 12.44 9.34 3.95
N VAL A 13 11.25 8.88 3.57
CA VAL A 13 10.21 8.40 4.48
C VAL A 13 10.13 6.89 4.29
N SER A 14 11.17 6.24 4.81
CA SER A 14 11.42 4.80 4.70
C SER A 14 10.74 4.06 5.84
N ILE A 15 9.78 3.18 5.51
CA ILE A 15 8.98 2.45 6.51
C ILE A 15 9.28 0.95 6.44
N VAL A 16 9.27 0.40 5.23
CA VAL A 16 9.65 -0.97 4.93
C VAL A 16 11.17 -1.06 4.80
N GLY A 17 11.77 -0.16 4.01
CA GLY A 17 13.22 -0.05 3.83
C GLY A 17 13.61 0.94 2.72
N ASP A 18 14.87 1.38 2.73
CA ASP A 18 15.35 2.43 1.81
C ASP A 18 15.36 1.97 0.35
N ASP A 19 15.51 0.67 0.10
CA ASP A 19 15.46 0.06 -1.24
C ASP A 19 14.09 0.23 -1.93
N PHE A 20 13.06 0.60 -1.16
CA PHE A 20 11.71 0.87 -1.66
C PHE A 20 11.44 2.36 -1.91
N CYS A 21 12.47 3.21 -1.90
CA CYS A 21 12.34 4.66 -2.09
C CYS A 21 13.01 5.11 -3.39
N PHE A 22 12.24 5.69 -4.31
CA PHE A 22 12.81 6.36 -5.47
C PHE A 22 13.23 7.78 -5.11
N PRO A 23 14.40 8.28 -5.57
CA PRO A 23 14.83 9.65 -5.29
C PRO A 23 14.12 10.70 -6.17
N TYR A 24 13.16 10.28 -6.99
CA TYR A 24 12.38 11.12 -7.89
C TYR A 24 10.91 10.69 -7.89
N LEU A 25 10.05 11.54 -8.45
CA LEU A 25 8.62 11.26 -8.63
C LEU A 25 8.46 10.10 -9.61
N VAL A 26 7.72 9.07 -9.23
CA VAL A 26 7.49 7.89 -10.09
C VAL A 26 5.99 7.60 -10.19
N ASP A 27 5.55 7.26 -11.40
CA ASP A 27 4.20 6.75 -11.65
C ASP A 27 4.29 5.22 -11.84
N LEU A 28 3.75 4.46 -10.89
CA LEU A 28 3.76 3.00 -10.88
C LEU A 28 2.46 2.43 -11.41
N ALA A 29 2.55 1.37 -12.21
CA ALA A 29 1.40 0.64 -12.71
C ALA A 29 1.03 -0.48 -11.72
N VAL A 30 -0.18 -0.42 -11.16
CA VAL A 30 -0.71 -1.49 -10.30
C VAL A 30 -1.72 -2.31 -11.09
N LYS A 31 -1.35 -3.54 -11.44
CA LYS A 31 -2.20 -4.51 -12.14
C LYS A 31 -2.85 -5.44 -11.14
N LYS A 32 -4.17 -5.45 -11.08
CA LYS A 32 -4.93 -6.38 -10.24
C LYS A 32 -5.61 -7.41 -11.13
N LYS A 33 -5.23 -8.68 -10.92
CA LYS A 33 -5.92 -9.84 -11.48
C LYS A 33 -6.89 -10.38 -10.45
N VAL A 34 -8.17 -10.39 -10.78
CA VAL A 34 -9.20 -11.06 -9.97
C VAL A 34 -9.48 -12.41 -10.61
N GLY A 35 -8.91 -13.47 -10.01
CA GLY A 35 -9.29 -14.85 -10.34
C GLY A 35 -10.43 -15.34 -9.46
N PHE A 36 -10.94 -16.54 -9.74
CA PHE A 36 -12.06 -17.17 -8.99
C PHE A 36 -11.78 -17.39 -7.48
N SER A 37 -10.52 -17.37 -7.02
CA SER A 37 -10.18 -17.67 -5.61
C SER A 37 -9.06 -16.81 -5.00
N ALA A 38 -8.37 -15.98 -5.78
CA ALA A 38 -7.24 -15.18 -5.30
C ALA A 38 -7.20 -13.80 -5.95
N LYS A 39 -6.83 -12.79 -5.15
CA LYS A 39 -6.54 -11.44 -5.63
C LYS A 39 -5.02 -11.31 -5.73
N HIS A 40 -4.51 -11.37 -6.95
CA HIS A 40 -3.10 -11.17 -7.24
C HIS A 40 -2.89 -9.73 -7.72
N ILE A 41 -1.97 -9.01 -7.09
CA ILE A 41 -1.63 -7.64 -7.45
C ILE A 41 -0.17 -7.61 -7.84
N GLN A 42 0.14 -6.96 -8.95
CA GLN A 42 1.50 -6.70 -9.39
C GLN A 42 1.71 -5.19 -9.48
N VAL A 43 2.84 -4.72 -8.98
CA VAL A 43 3.26 -3.33 -9.10
C VAL A 43 4.47 -3.29 -10.02
N LEU A 44 4.37 -2.49 -11.07
CA LEU A 44 5.39 -2.37 -12.10
C LEU A 44 5.83 -0.91 -12.21
N ASP A 45 7.09 -0.71 -12.59
CA ASP A 45 7.62 0.60 -12.94
C ASP A 45 7.11 1.08 -14.32
N ASP A 46 7.60 2.24 -14.75
CA ASP A 46 7.30 2.86 -16.04
C ASP A 46 7.79 2.02 -17.25
N ASN A 47 8.84 1.22 -17.07
CA ASN A 47 9.36 0.29 -18.07
C ASN A 47 8.59 -1.04 -18.12
N GLY A 48 7.69 -1.27 -17.16
CA GLY A 48 6.93 -2.52 -17.03
C GLY A 48 7.70 -3.64 -16.32
N SER A 49 8.79 -3.32 -15.64
CA SER A 49 9.52 -4.25 -14.77
C SER A 49 8.75 -4.45 -13.46
N LEU A 50 8.64 -5.71 -13.02
CA LEU A 50 7.97 -6.06 -11.77
C LEU A 50 8.81 -5.58 -10.59
N LEU A 51 8.22 -4.76 -9.72
CA LEU A 51 8.85 -4.32 -8.47
C LEU A 51 8.45 -5.24 -7.31
N VAL A 52 7.14 -5.39 -7.10
CA VAL A 52 6.57 -6.23 -6.05
C VAL A 52 5.28 -6.90 -6.51
N GLN A 53 4.96 -8.02 -5.89
CA GLN A 53 3.69 -8.71 -6.06
C GLN A 53 3.04 -8.93 -4.70
N VAL A 54 1.71 -8.87 -4.65
CA VAL A 54 0.93 -9.13 -3.45
C VAL A 54 -0.01 -10.30 -3.70
N ASP A 55 0.14 -11.31 -2.88
CA ASP A 55 -0.67 -12.52 -2.90
C ASP A 55 -1.63 -12.54 -1.71
N GLY A 56 -2.87 -12.95 -1.96
CA GLY A 56 -3.88 -13.04 -0.91
C GLY A 56 -5.12 -13.83 -1.33
N GLY A 57 -5.60 -14.68 -0.41
CA GLY A 57 -6.78 -15.52 -0.61
C GLY A 57 -8.10 -14.72 -0.54
N PHE A 58 -9.09 -15.15 -1.33
CA PHE A 58 -10.46 -14.60 -1.32
C PHE A 58 -11.36 -15.27 -0.26
N TRP A 59 -10.89 -16.31 0.42
CA TRP A 59 -11.70 -17.00 1.41
C TRP A 59 -11.74 -16.19 2.72
N GLN A 60 -12.96 -15.99 3.24
CA GLN A 60 -13.33 -15.30 4.49
C GLN A 60 -12.52 -15.73 5.74
N PHE A 61 -11.64 -16.73 5.64
CA PHE A 61 -10.78 -17.25 6.71
C PHE A 61 -9.32 -16.78 6.63
N ASN A 62 -8.80 -16.40 5.45
CA ASN A 62 -7.43 -15.90 5.33
C ASN A 62 -7.38 -14.39 5.52
N LYS A 63 -7.14 -13.97 6.77
CA LYS A 63 -6.97 -12.57 7.18
C LYS A 63 -5.60 -11.99 6.79
N THR A 64 -4.76 -12.76 6.10
CA THR A 64 -3.35 -12.43 5.82
C THR A 64 -3.12 -12.23 4.32
N ARG A 65 -2.29 -11.24 3.99
CA ARG A 65 -1.77 -10.96 2.64
C ARG A 65 -0.28 -10.73 2.74
N THR A 66 0.50 -11.26 1.81
CA THR A 66 1.95 -11.10 1.82
C THR A 66 2.40 -10.42 0.53
N MET A 67 3.23 -9.40 0.69
CA MET A 67 3.92 -8.75 -0.42
C MET A 67 5.29 -9.41 -0.58
N HIS A 68 5.60 -9.81 -1.80
CA HIS A 68 6.86 -10.38 -2.19
C HIS A 68 7.63 -9.44 -3.11
N HIS A 69 8.95 -9.48 -2.98
CA HIS A 69 9.87 -8.87 -3.93
C HIS A 69 9.72 -9.54 -5.31
N SER A 70 10.23 -8.90 -6.36
CA SER A 70 10.27 -9.48 -7.71
C SER A 70 11.01 -10.82 -7.79
N LEU A 71 11.88 -11.10 -6.82
CA LEU A 71 12.62 -12.36 -6.66
C LEU A 71 11.88 -13.42 -5.83
N GLY A 72 10.67 -13.12 -5.34
CA GLY A 72 9.83 -14.05 -4.57
C GLY A 72 10.02 -14.01 -3.05
N PHE A 73 10.98 -13.25 -2.52
CA PHE A 73 11.18 -13.13 -1.07
C PHE A 73 10.07 -12.31 -0.41
N PRO A 74 9.54 -12.71 0.76
CA PRO A 74 8.52 -11.96 1.48
C PRO A 74 9.12 -10.67 2.07
N ILE A 75 8.48 -9.53 1.77
CA ILE A 75 8.91 -8.20 2.23
C ILE A 75 8.10 -7.78 3.45
N ILE A 76 6.77 -7.86 3.34
CA ILE A 76 5.84 -7.51 4.42
C ILE A 76 4.62 -8.41 4.39
N THR A 77 4.06 -8.64 5.56
CA THR A 77 2.82 -9.39 5.77
C THR A 77 1.78 -8.49 6.44
N LEU A 78 0.69 -8.27 5.74
CA LEU A 78 -0.49 -7.54 6.21
C LEU A 78 -1.49 -8.52 6.81
N ARG A 79 -1.96 -8.24 8.04
CA ARG A 79 -2.92 -9.08 8.76
C ARG A 79 -4.10 -8.26 9.22
N THR A 80 -5.29 -8.80 9.01
CA THR A 80 -6.53 -8.21 9.52
C THR A 80 -6.77 -8.71 10.94
N LYS A 81 -6.98 -7.78 11.87
CA LYS A 81 -7.44 -8.02 13.24
C LYS A 81 -8.77 -7.29 13.46
N GLY A 82 -9.58 -7.80 14.39
CA GLY A 82 -10.84 -7.17 14.79
C GLY A 82 -12.12 -7.76 14.18
N ILE A 83 -13.24 -7.22 14.64
CA ILE A 83 -14.61 -7.52 14.20
C ILE A 83 -15.06 -6.51 13.14
N TRP A 84 -16.16 -6.78 12.43
CA TRP A 84 -16.70 -5.94 11.34
C TRP A 84 -16.76 -4.43 11.63
N LEU A 85 -16.98 -4.03 12.89
CA LEU A 85 -17.12 -2.63 13.32
C LEU A 85 -15.78 -1.94 13.64
N GLN A 86 -14.72 -2.69 13.94
CA GLN A 86 -13.40 -2.17 14.35
C GLN A 86 -12.30 -2.92 13.60
N GLN A 87 -12.37 -2.87 12.27
CA GLN A 87 -11.32 -3.47 11.44
C GLN A 87 -10.01 -2.71 11.63
N GLN A 88 -8.99 -3.44 12.04
CA GLN A 88 -7.62 -2.99 12.14
C GLN A 88 -6.74 -3.89 11.29
N TRP A 89 -5.71 -3.34 10.68
CA TRP A 89 -4.69 -4.12 10.01
C TRP A 89 -3.34 -3.87 10.67
N THR A 90 -2.55 -4.93 10.82
CA THR A 90 -1.15 -4.83 11.24
C THR A 90 -0.25 -5.27 10.10
N VAL A 91 0.82 -4.52 9.86
CA VAL A 91 1.84 -4.84 8.86
C VAL A 91 3.11 -5.20 9.56
N HIS A 92 3.63 -6.39 9.27
CA HIS A 92 4.85 -6.93 9.83
C HIS A 92 5.90 -7.09 8.73
N ARG A 93 7.18 -7.00 9.09
CA ARG A 93 8.32 -7.27 8.20
C ARG A 93 8.42 -8.77 7.89
N GLY A 94 8.72 -9.11 6.66
CA GLY A 94 8.83 -10.49 6.17
C GLY A 94 7.56 -11.30 6.43
N GLU A 95 7.74 -12.54 6.89
CA GLU A 95 6.66 -13.43 7.37
C GLU A 95 6.43 -13.33 8.89
N GLY A 96 7.12 -12.38 9.55
CA GLY A 96 7.16 -12.20 10.99
C GLY A 96 5.78 -12.32 11.65
N LEU A 97 5.70 -13.16 12.68
CA LEU A 97 4.50 -13.36 13.49
C LEU A 97 4.50 -12.51 14.76
N ASP A 98 5.65 -11.96 15.12
CA ASP A 98 5.92 -11.39 16.43
C ASP A 98 5.74 -9.86 16.44
N GLY A 99 5.66 -9.32 17.66
CA GLY A 99 5.52 -7.88 17.89
C GLY A 99 6.73 -7.06 17.45
N SER A 100 7.93 -7.65 17.48
CA SER A 100 9.18 -7.00 17.06
C SER A 100 9.21 -6.70 15.56
N ASP A 101 8.46 -7.45 14.76
CA ASP A 101 8.41 -7.27 13.31
C ASP A 101 7.34 -6.26 12.88
N LEU A 102 6.54 -5.74 13.82
CA LEU A 102 5.49 -4.77 13.51
C LEU A 102 6.12 -3.48 12.95
N LEU A 103 5.68 -3.08 11.75
CA LEU A 103 6.08 -1.82 11.14
C LEU A 103 5.06 -0.72 11.42
N TYR A 104 3.78 -1.03 11.24
CA TYR A 104 2.68 -0.10 11.48
C TYR A 104 1.33 -0.79 11.59
N THR A 105 0.39 -0.05 12.14
CA THR A 105 -1.02 -0.41 12.28
C THR A 105 -1.88 0.55 11.47
N VAL A 106 -2.85 0.03 10.75
CA VAL A 106 -3.86 0.80 10.01
C VAL A 106 -5.20 0.63 10.72
N ARG A 107 -5.86 1.74 11.04
CA ARG A 107 -7.20 1.77 11.63
C ARG A 107 -8.17 2.49 10.71
N LYS A 108 -9.41 2.03 10.64
CA LYS A 108 -10.48 2.74 9.94
C LYS A 108 -11.09 3.78 10.88
N SER A 109 -11.13 5.05 10.46
CA SER A 109 -11.59 6.11 11.36
C SER A 109 -13.12 6.19 11.50
N HIS A 110 -13.91 5.71 10.52
CA HIS A 110 -15.38 5.55 10.65
C HIS A 110 -15.96 4.61 9.57
N SER A 111 -16.97 3.82 9.93
CA SER A 111 -17.55 2.75 9.09
C SER A 111 -18.65 3.21 8.13
N PHE A 112 -19.24 4.38 8.35
CA PHE A 112 -20.51 4.82 7.74
C PHE A 112 -20.38 5.88 6.63
N GLN A 113 -19.18 6.32 6.26
CA GLN A 113 -18.99 7.34 5.21
C GLN A 113 -18.65 6.72 3.85
N LEU A 114 -19.21 7.30 2.76
CA LEU A 114 -18.83 7.02 1.36
C LEU A 114 -17.36 7.35 1.05
N LYS A 115 -16.76 8.22 1.87
CA LYS A 115 -15.33 8.54 1.88
C LYS A 115 -14.65 7.67 2.91
N THR A 116 -13.67 6.89 2.46
CA THR A 116 -12.85 6.08 3.34
C THR A 116 -11.74 6.95 3.91
N ARG A 117 -11.60 6.93 5.23
CA ARG A 117 -10.44 7.49 5.91
C ARG A 117 -9.80 6.40 6.77
N LEU A 118 -8.52 6.17 6.52
CA LEU A 118 -7.68 5.28 7.30
C LEU A 118 -6.59 6.11 7.99
N GLU A 119 -6.25 5.68 9.18
CA GLU A 119 -5.22 6.29 10.02
C GLU A 119 -4.14 5.25 10.25
N VAL A 120 -2.90 5.64 9.98
CA VAL A 120 -1.73 4.78 10.08
C VAL A 120 -0.89 5.24 11.26
N PHE A 121 -0.55 4.29 12.11
CA PHE A 121 0.27 4.47 13.31
C PHE A 121 1.51 3.61 13.16
N LEU A 122 2.69 4.24 13.13
CA LEU A 122 3.96 3.52 13.08
C LEU A 122 4.18 2.77 14.39
N ALA A 123 4.93 1.67 14.35
CA ALA A 123 5.25 0.90 15.56
C ALA A 123 6.04 1.73 16.60
N THR A 124 6.76 2.75 16.14
CA THR A 124 7.47 3.72 16.99
C THR A 124 6.55 4.74 17.68
N ASN A 125 5.29 4.85 17.23
CA ASN A 125 4.29 5.74 17.82
C ASN A 125 3.59 5.05 19.01
N LEU A 126 4.21 5.17 20.19
CA LEU A 126 3.76 4.49 21.40
C LEU A 126 2.51 5.11 22.04
N THR A 127 2.27 6.42 21.85
CA THR A 127 1.10 7.10 22.41
C THR A 127 -0.16 6.74 21.62
N GLY A 128 -0.05 6.62 20.30
CA GLY A 128 -1.16 6.26 19.42
C GLY A 128 -2.30 7.28 19.39
N GLU A 129 -2.07 8.49 19.90
CA GLU A 129 -3.08 9.57 19.97
C GLU A 129 -3.23 10.29 18.63
N ILE A 130 -2.11 10.50 17.92
CA ILE A 130 -2.05 11.17 16.63
C ILE A 130 -1.51 10.18 15.60
N CYS A 131 -2.21 10.02 14.47
CA CYS A 131 -1.74 9.16 13.39
C CYS A 131 -0.54 9.78 12.66
N ASP A 132 0.43 8.95 12.28
CA ASP A 132 1.60 9.36 11.50
C ASP A 132 1.23 9.66 10.04
N PHE A 133 0.33 8.85 9.48
CA PHE A 133 -0.19 9.04 8.13
C PHE A 133 -1.70 8.94 8.07
N ARG A 134 -2.27 9.62 7.09
CA ARG A 134 -3.69 9.58 6.78
C ARG A 134 -3.88 9.14 5.33
N VAL A 135 -4.70 8.12 5.15
CA VAL A 135 -5.15 7.71 3.82
C VAL A 135 -6.59 8.18 3.65
N VAL A 136 -6.85 8.99 2.62
CA VAL A 136 -8.18 9.51 2.31
C VAL A 136 -8.54 9.07 0.90
N GLY A 137 -9.76 8.58 0.70
CA GLY A 137 -10.18 8.15 -0.62
C GLY A 137 -11.64 7.77 -0.71
N SER A 138 -11.98 7.13 -1.82
CA SER A 138 -13.28 6.50 -2.02
C SER A 138 -13.07 5.12 -2.61
N TYR A 139 -13.70 4.12 -2.00
CA TYR A 139 -13.75 2.77 -2.56
C TYR A 139 -14.51 2.71 -3.88
N ILE A 140 -15.49 3.60 -4.09
CA ILE A 140 -16.34 3.60 -5.30
C ILE A 140 -15.55 4.11 -6.49
N SER A 141 -14.92 5.28 -6.35
CA SER A 141 -14.07 5.86 -7.40
C SER A 141 -12.66 5.28 -7.41
N GLN A 142 -12.40 4.31 -6.53
CA GLN A 142 -11.12 3.62 -6.38
C GLN A 142 -9.89 4.55 -6.41
N SER A 143 -10.01 5.66 -5.67
CA SER A 143 -9.02 6.74 -5.64
C SER A 143 -8.63 7.00 -4.19
N PHE A 144 -7.32 7.06 -3.93
CA PHE A 144 -6.76 7.23 -2.60
C PHE A 144 -5.60 8.22 -2.64
N LYS A 145 -5.43 8.96 -1.55
CA LYS A 145 -4.31 9.86 -1.31
C LYS A 145 -3.73 9.57 0.06
N VAL A 146 -2.40 9.54 0.15
CA VAL A 146 -1.67 9.30 1.40
C VAL A 146 -0.99 10.59 1.83
N TYR A 147 -1.17 10.97 3.08
CA TYR A 147 -0.64 12.21 3.66
C TYR A 147 0.21 11.91 4.90
N LYS A 148 1.30 12.64 5.07
CA LYS A 148 2.06 12.78 6.33
C LYS A 148 1.84 14.20 6.84
N GLY A 149 1.09 14.36 7.93
CA GLY A 149 0.56 15.67 8.31
C GLY A 149 -0.31 16.27 7.20
N GLN A 150 0.09 17.40 6.63
CA GLN A 150 -0.58 18.03 5.48
C GLN A 150 0.11 17.75 4.14
N THR A 151 1.29 17.14 4.15
CA THR A 151 2.09 16.90 2.95
C THR A 151 1.60 15.64 2.23
N LEU A 152 1.32 15.77 0.94
CA LEU A 152 0.90 14.66 0.08
C LEU A 152 2.10 13.78 -0.26
N MET A 153 2.01 12.49 0.07
CA MET A 153 3.07 11.49 -0.14
C MET A 153 2.83 10.65 -1.40
N ALA A 154 1.56 10.37 -1.73
CA ALA A 154 1.20 9.60 -2.91
C ALA A 154 -0.26 9.80 -3.33
N GLU A 155 -0.54 9.57 -4.61
CA GLU A 155 -1.90 9.47 -5.15
C GLU A 155 -2.08 8.15 -5.91
N VAL A 156 -3.15 7.41 -5.61
CA VAL A 156 -3.51 6.17 -6.31
C VAL A 156 -4.86 6.39 -6.99
N LYS A 157 -4.97 6.13 -8.29
CA LYS A 157 -6.20 6.31 -9.06
C LYS A 157 -6.42 5.15 -10.04
N GLU A 158 -7.67 4.73 -10.19
CA GLU A 158 -8.07 3.81 -11.27
C GLU A 158 -7.95 4.54 -12.62
N ARG A 159 -7.16 4.01 -13.57
CA ARG A 159 -6.98 4.64 -14.89
C ARG A 159 -7.98 4.15 -15.93
N PHE A 160 -8.40 2.89 -15.92
CA PHE A 160 -9.37 2.36 -16.89
C PHE A 160 -9.85 0.93 -16.56
N ARG A 161 -11.14 0.62 -16.81
CA ARG A 161 -11.68 -0.76 -16.88
C ARG A 161 -11.74 -1.22 -18.34
N LEU A 162 -10.65 -1.77 -18.86
CA LEU A 162 -10.66 -2.39 -20.20
C LEU A 162 -11.17 -3.84 -20.08
N GLY A 163 -12.41 -4.07 -20.48
CA GLY A 163 -12.99 -5.41 -20.67
C GLY A 163 -14.16 -5.72 -19.74
N GLY A 164 -15.33 -5.94 -20.34
CA GLY A 164 -16.54 -6.35 -19.64
C GLY A 164 -16.39 -7.66 -18.85
N ARG A 165 -17.11 -7.72 -17.72
CA ARG A 165 -17.39 -8.86 -16.82
C ARG A 165 -16.23 -9.70 -16.24
N LEU A 166 -14.98 -9.57 -16.70
CA LEU A 166 -13.81 -10.25 -16.10
C LEU A 166 -12.48 -9.52 -16.41
N GLY A 167 -12.43 -8.20 -16.18
CA GLY A 167 -11.32 -7.33 -16.62
C GLY A 167 -10.23 -7.11 -15.56
N ASN A 168 -8.96 -7.21 -15.98
CA ASN A 168 -7.80 -6.81 -15.18
C ASN A 168 -7.87 -5.31 -14.88
N GLU A 169 -8.02 -4.94 -13.60
CA GLU A 169 -8.04 -3.53 -13.19
C GLU A 169 -6.60 -2.98 -13.23
N LYS A 170 -6.43 -1.80 -13.85
CA LYS A 170 -5.16 -1.07 -13.87
C LYS A 170 -5.32 0.24 -13.10
N PHE A 171 -4.52 0.38 -12.06
CA PHE A 171 -4.38 1.61 -11.32
C PHE A 171 -3.03 2.23 -11.61
N GLU A 172 -2.96 3.52 -11.42
CA GLU A 172 -1.73 4.28 -11.37
C GLU A 172 -1.51 4.74 -9.94
N ALA A 173 -0.30 4.52 -9.42
CA ALA A 173 0.15 5.01 -8.14
C ALA A 173 1.31 5.99 -8.37
N ARG A 174 1.03 7.28 -8.19
CA ARG A 174 2.03 8.35 -8.19
C ARG A 174 2.68 8.45 -6.82
N ILE A 175 3.98 8.18 -6.74
CA ILE A 175 4.77 8.17 -5.50
C ILE A 175 5.75 9.35 -5.53
N TYR A 176 5.68 10.22 -4.53
CA TYR A 176 6.58 11.38 -4.43
C TYR A 176 8.02 10.98 -4.06
N PRO A 177 9.02 11.81 -4.40
CA PRO A 177 10.42 11.50 -4.11
C PRO A 177 10.66 11.15 -2.64
N GLY A 178 11.48 10.12 -2.40
CA GLY A 178 11.88 9.65 -1.08
C GLY A 178 10.78 8.88 -0.31
N VAL A 179 9.60 8.67 -0.90
CA VAL A 179 8.51 7.93 -0.27
C VAL A 179 8.60 6.44 -0.60
N ASP A 180 8.45 5.61 0.43
CA ASP A 180 8.44 4.15 0.34
C ASP A 180 7.21 3.63 -0.42
N TYR A 181 7.41 3.08 -1.63
CA TYR A 181 6.29 2.61 -2.45
C TYR A 181 5.64 1.32 -1.90
N ALA A 182 6.39 0.47 -1.19
CA ALA A 182 5.84 -0.77 -0.60
C ALA A 182 4.84 -0.43 0.53
N PHE A 183 5.16 0.60 1.32
CA PHE A 183 4.25 1.20 2.29
C PHE A 183 2.97 1.75 1.65
N ILE A 184 3.08 2.50 0.55
CA ILE A 184 1.91 3.06 -0.15
C ILE A 184 1.02 1.96 -0.74
N VAL A 185 1.61 0.96 -1.39
CA VAL A 185 0.88 -0.14 -2.02
C VAL A 185 0.12 -0.97 -0.97
N SER A 186 0.76 -1.29 0.15
CA SER A 186 0.12 -2.10 1.19
C SER A 186 -1.03 -1.37 1.90
N THR A 187 -0.88 -0.06 2.16
CA THR A 187 -1.92 0.77 2.80
C THR A 187 -3.09 1.09 1.87
N SER A 188 -2.88 1.21 0.56
CA SER A 188 -3.97 1.44 -0.42
C SER A 188 -4.82 0.19 -0.69
N HIS A 189 -4.37 -0.99 -0.26
CA HIS A 189 -5.05 -2.27 -0.51
C HIS A 189 -5.71 -2.91 0.73
N THR A 190 -5.68 -2.25 1.89
CA THR A 190 -6.54 -2.59 3.04
C THR A 190 -7.99 -2.27 2.69
N LYS A 191 -8.87 -3.26 2.72
CA LYS A 191 -10.31 -3.14 2.41
C LYS A 191 -11.14 -3.50 3.61
#